data_AF-A0AAV7ES65-F1
#
_entry.id   AF-A0AAV7ES65-F1
#
_cell.length_a   1.000
_cell.length_b   1.000
_cell.length_c   1.000
_cell.angle_alpha   90.00
_cell.angle_beta   90.00
_cell.angle_gamma   90.00
#
_symmetry.space_group_name_H-M   'P 1'
#
loop_
_entity.id
_entity.type
_entity.pdbx_description
1 polymer ?
#
loop_
_entity_poly.entity_id
_entity_poly.type
_entity_poly.pdbx_seq_one_letter_code
_entity_poly.pdbx_strand_id
1 'polypeptide(L)'
;MAEWVAPPPPPPPHLSADADADAKPLAFVAAEQFRSGTYVVQVPKDQIYRIPPPENAEYVERQGRTVARKNPCLACFSGLFGILLLVFLLLAIVGTTLFFTIRPRLPSFTVEKLHVKNPTTSGGDRRHHQPLKPSYEFTLESQNPNPVMDIHYPARGHATLSYKRTAIAAGKTPTLLQEHGETKSFRVALSGNKAQLPAVVKKSMSSEGKHVKVDLALSFRMPAKFKMGSLTLWTMQVSVHCDVTATTLAKGTEVKSEECHAKLQ
;
A
#
# COMPACT_ATOMS: atom_id res chain seq x y z
N MET A 1 -20.99 -21.71 -67.21
CA MET A 1 -19.53 -21.42 -67.25
C MET A 1 -19.41 -20.02 -67.81
N ALA A 2 -18.99 -19.05 -67.00
CA ALA A 2 -18.86 -17.66 -67.42
C ALA A 2 -17.48 -17.47 -68.06
N GLU A 3 -17.49 -17.02 -69.31
CA GLU A 3 -16.31 -16.81 -70.14
C GLU A 3 -15.66 -15.46 -69.78
N TRP A 4 -14.38 -15.48 -69.40
CA TRP A 4 -13.62 -14.29 -69.05
C TRP A 4 -13.06 -13.65 -70.33
N VAL A 5 -13.58 -12.47 -70.68
CA VAL A 5 -13.07 -11.66 -71.81
C VAL A 5 -12.07 -10.63 -71.27
N ALA A 6 -10.84 -10.66 -71.78
CA ALA A 6 -9.81 -9.68 -71.44
C ALA A 6 -10.08 -8.31 -72.11
N PRO A 7 -9.80 -7.18 -71.42
CA PRO A 7 -9.95 -5.85 -72.01
C PRO A 7 -8.83 -5.52 -73.02
N PRO A 8 -9.09 -4.66 -74.02
CA PRO A 8 -8.11 -4.29 -75.05
C PRO A 8 -6.98 -3.38 -74.50
N PRO A 9 -5.78 -3.42 -75.12
CA PRO A 9 -4.64 -2.61 -74.70
C PRO A 9 -4.83 -1.11 -75.01
N PRO A 10 -4.22 -0.21 -74.21
CA PRO A 10 -4.30 1.24 -74.42
C PRO A 10 -3.51 1.68 -75.67
N PRO A 11 -3.94 2.77 -76.34
CA PRO A 11 -3.25 3.30 -77.52
C PRO A 11 -1.91 3.96 -77.16
N PRO A 12 -0.92 3.95 -78.07
CA PRO A 12 0.39 4.57 -77.85
C PRO A 12 0.30 6.10 -77.78
N PRO A 13 1.19 6.75 -77.01
CA PRO A 13 1.23 8.21 -76.91
C PRO A 13 1.69 8.86 -78.22
N HIS A 14 0.95 9.88 -78.66
CA HIS A 14 1.31 10.75 -79.77
C HIS A 14 2.53 11.60 -79.41
N LEU A 15 3.65 11.39 -80.11
CA LEU A 15 4.75 12.34 -80.18
C LEU A 15 4.36 13.51 -81.09
N SER A 16 4.02 14.65 -80.50
CA SER A 16 3.97 15.92 -81.23
C SER A 16 5.39 16.46 -81.38
N ALA A 17 5.93 16.32 -82.58
CA ALA A 17 7.15 16.97 -83.01
C ALA A 17 6.76 18.30 -83.69
N ASP A 18 6.74 19.39 -82.93
CA ASP A 18 6.78 20.73 -83.53
C ASP A 18 8.25 21.17 -83.59
N ALA A 19 8.85 20.83 -84.73
CA ALA A 19 10.10 21.39 -85.20
C ALA A 19 9.79 22.74 -85.84
N ASP A 20 10.02 23.83 -85.10
CA ASP A 20 10.14 25.15 -85.75
C ASP A 20 11.61 25.37 -86.11
N ALA A 21 11.85 25.17 -87.40
CA ALA A 21 13.09 25.44 -88.09
C ALA A 21 13.13 26.93 -88.43
N ASP A 22 14.05 27.68 -87.83
CA ASP A 22 14.47 28.95 -88.41
C ASP A 22 16.00 29.07 -88.36
N ALA A 23 16.62 28.42 -89.34
CA ALA A 23 18.02 28.57 -89.65
C ALA A 23 18.20 29.68 -90.70
N LYS A 24 18.72 30.83 -90.22
CA LYS A 24 19.70 31.70 -90.89
C LYS A 24 19.24 32.58 -92.07
N PRO A 25 19.86 33.78 -92.21
CA PRO A 25 21.17 33.82 -92.88
C PRO A 25 22.27 34.54 -92.11
N LEU A 26 23.50 34.02 -92.28
CA LEU A 26 24.75 34.68 -91.96
C LEU A 26 24.87 35.92 -92.85
N ALA A 27 24.74 37.11 -92.27
CA ALA A 27 25.23 38.32 -92.90
C ALA A 27 26.69 38.52 -92.49
N PHE A 28 27.58 38.20 -93.43
CA PHE A 28 28.94 38.70 -93.45
C PHE A 28 28.91 40.23 -93.39
N VAL A 29 29.37 40.81 -92.28
CA VAL A 29 29.90 42.18 -92.30
C VAL A 29 31.39 42.05 -92.09
N ALA A 30 32.10 42.24 -93.19
CA ALA A 30 33.54 42.30 -93.22
C ALA A 30 34.03 43.62 -92.60
N ALA A 31 35.17 43.49 -91.91
CA ALA A 31 36.16 44.52 -91.64
C ALA A 31 35.81 45.63 -90.63
N GLU A 32 36.38 45.51 -89.44
CA GLU A 32 37.15 46.62 -88.86
C GLU A 32 38.25 46.11 -87.91
N GLN A 33 39.41 46.78 -87.97
CA GLN A 33 40.69 46.39 -87.38
C GLN A 33 40.62 45.93 -85.91
N PHE A 34 41.24 44.78 -85.61
CA PHE A 34 41.75 44.48 -84.27
C PHE A 34 42.84 45.49 -83.91
N ARG A 35 42.47 46.56 -83.20
CA ARG A 35 43.43 47.37 -82.45
C ARG A 35 43.67 46.69 -81.11
N SER A 36 44.94 46.43 -80.79
CA SER A 36 45.36 45.87 -79.50
C SER A 36 44.93 46.79 -78.36
N GLY A 37 43.83 46.45 -77.70
CA GLY A 37 43.34 47.07 -76.48
C GLY A 37 42.97 45.98 -75.48
N THR A 38 43.40 46.13 -74.24
CA THR A 38 43.11 45.18 -73.16
C THR A 38 41.62 45.18 -72.85
N TYR A 39 40.93 44.08 -73.14
CA TYR A 39 39.52 43.91 -72.75
C TYR A 39 39.45 43.44 -71.30
N VAL A 40 38.82 44.24 -70.43
CA VAL A 40 38.47 43.83 -69.06
C VAL A 40 37.10 43.15 -69.12
N VAL A 41 37.09 41.82 -69.07
CA VAL A 41 35.85 41.04 -68.96
C VAL A 41 35.44 41.02 -67.49
N GLN A 42 34.37 41.74 -67.14
CA GLN A 42 33.77 41.64 -65.80
C GLN A 42 32.77 40.48 -65.78
N VAL A 43 33.13 39.40 -65.09
CA VAL A 43 32.23 38.25 -64.88
C VAL A 43 31.44 38.47 -63.59
N PRO A 44 30.09 38.47 -63.62
CA PRO A 44 29.25 38.55 -62.42
C PRO A 44 29.55 37.38 -61.49
N LYS A 45 29.91 37.65 -60.23
CA LYS A 45 30.29 36.63 -59.22
C LYS A 45 29.16 35.63 -58.92
N ASP A 46 27.95 36.04 -59.21
CA ASP A 46 26.66 35.40 -58.99
C ASP A 46 26.31 34.36 -60.07
N GLN A 47 27.06 34.30 -61.19
CA GLN A 47 26.96 33.23 -62.20
C GLN A 47 28.06 32.16 -62.07
N ILE A 48 28.77 32.08 -60.94
CA ILE A 48 29.69 30.97 -60.68
C ILE A 48 28.87 29.73 -60.32
N TYR A 49 28.72 28.83 -61.29
CA TYR A 49 28.13 27.52 -61.09
C TYR A 49 28.92 26.75 -60.03
N ARG A 50 28.39 26.68 -58.80
CA ARG A 50 28.92 25.87 -57.70
C ARG A 50 28.43 24.43 -57.83
N ILE A 51 28.72 23.77 -58.94
CA ILE A 51 28.80 22.30 -58.88
C ILE A 51 30.16 21.98 -58.27
N PRO A 52 30.23 21.27 -57.14
CA PRO A 52 31.50 20.75 -56.67
C PRO A 52 32.11 19.89 -57.79
N PRO A 53 33.40 20.04 -58.11
CA PRO A 53 34.09 19.17 -59.07
C PRO A 53 33.67 17.70 -58.87
N PRO A 54 33.50 16.88 -59.92
CA PRO A 54 32.91 15.55 -59.81
C PRO A 54 33.58 14.67 -58.73
N GLU A 55 34.88 14.88 -58.52
CA GLU A 55 35.64 14.28 -57.42
C GLU A 55 35.06 14.64 -56.03
N ASN A 56 34.71 15.90 -55.80
CA ASN A 56 34.09 16.42 -54.58
C ASN A 56 32.59 16.13 -54.47
N ALA A 57 31.88 15.97 -55.58
CA ALA A 57 30.49 15.52 -55.58
C ALA A 57 30.39 14.10 -54.98
N GLU A 58 31.35 13.23 -55.32
CA GLU A 58 31.39 11.87 -54.78
C GLU A 58 31.70 11.86 -53.27
N TYR A 59 32.63 12.70 -52.80
CA TYR A 59 32.91 12.83 -51.36
C TYR A 59 31.70 13.34 -50.57
N VAL A 60 30.96 14.32 -51.11
CA VAL A 60 29.75 14.87 -50.47
C VAL A 60 28.59 13.87 -50.53
N GLU A 61 28.41 13.11 -51.61
CA GLU A 61 27.43 12.01 -51.65
C GLU A 61 27.78 10.87 -50.69
N ARG A 62 29.07 10.54 -50.56
CA ARG A 62 29.54 9.49 -49.65
C ARG A 62 29.37 9.90 -48.19
N GLN A 63 29.59 11.19 -47.86
CA GLN A 63 29.29 11.75 -46.54
C GLN A 63 27.78 11.91 -46.31
N GLY A 64 27.01 12.37 -47.30
CA GLY A 64 25.56 12.54 -47.22
C GLY A 64 24.79 11.22 -47.09
N ARG A 65 25.34 10.10 -47.60
CA ARG A 65 24.81 8.74 -47.38
C ARG A 65 25.05 8.19 -45.97
N THR A 66 25.90 8.81 -45.16
CA THR A 66 26.04 8.44 -43.74
C THR A 66 24.93 9.06 -42.87
N VAL A 67 23.69 8.99 -43.33
CA VAL A 67 22.52 9.25 -42.49
C VAL A 67 22.46 8.15 -41.44
N ALA A 68 22.89 8.50 -40.22
CA ALA A 68 22.65 7.79 -38.97
C ALA A 68 22.58 6.26 -39.09
N ARG A 69 23.74 5.58 -39.13
CA ARG A 69 23.82 4.18 -38.69
C ARG A 69 23.40 4.13 -37.22
N LYS A 70 22.09 4.00 -36.96
CA LYS A 70 21.56 3.70 -35.63
C LYS A 70 22.08 2.32 -35.27
N ASN A 71 23.06 2.28 -34.37
CA ASN A 71 23.62 1.04 -33.86
C ASN A 71 22.47 0.13 -33.38
N PRO A 72 22.23 -1.03 -34.02
CA PRO A 72 21.08 -1.89 -33.70
C PRO A 72 21.16 -2.48 -32.27
N CYS A 73 22.32 -2.35 -31.63
CA CYS A 73 22.57 -2.83 -30.27
C CYS A 73 21.93 -1.92 -29.20
N LEU A 74 21.99 -0.58 -29.33
CA LEU A 74 21.46 0.34 -28.31
C LEU A 74 19.92 0.27 -28.19
N ALA A 75 19.22 0.06 -29.31
CA ALA A 75 17.75 -0.04 -29.31
C ALA A 75 17.25 -1.34 -28.64
N CYS A 76 18.01 -2.43 -28.74
CA CYS A 76 17.68 -3.70 -28.10
C CYS A 76 17.87 -3.62 -26.58
N PHE A 77 18.97 -3.01 -26.11
CA PHE A 77 19.19 -2.78 -24.68
C PHE A 77 18.18 -1.80 -24.08
N SER A 78 17.77 -0.75 -24.81
CA SER A 78 16.74 0.18 -24.32
C SER A 78 15.36 -0.47 -24.22
N GLY A 79 15.00 -1.36 -25.15
CA GLY A 79 13.74 -2.12 -25.10
C GLY A 79 13.71 -3.10 -23.93
N LEU A 80 14.80 -3.85 -23.73
CA LEU A 80 14.92 -4.82 -22.66
C LEU A 80 14.95 -4.14 -21.27
N PHE A 81 15.63 -3.00 -21.16
CA PHE A 81 15.60 -2.17 -19.95
C PHE A 81 14.20 -1.58 -19.69
N GLY A 82 13.50 -1.13 -20.73
CA GLY A 82 12.11 -0.67 -20.62
C GLY A 82 11.15 -1.76 -20.11
N ILE A 83 11.28 -2.98 -20.63
CA ILE A 83 10.50 -4.14 -20.15
C ILE A 83 10.86 -4.46 -18.70
N LEU A 84 12.15 -4.48 -18.35
CA LEU A 84 12.60 -4.75 -16.98
C LEU A 84 12.06 -3.70 -15.99
N LEU A 85 12.11 -2.41 -16.37
CA LEU A 85 11.52 -1.33 -15.57
C LEU A 85 10.01 -1.50 -15.41
N LEU A 86 9.29 -1.84 -16.47
CA LEU A 86 7.85 -2.10 -16.38
C LEU A 86 7.55 -3.25 -15.42
N VAL A 87 8.26 -4.37 -15.53
CA VAL A 87 8.11 -5.52 -14.63
C VAL A 87 8.42 -5.12 -13.19
N PHE A 88 9.50 -4.37 -12.96
CA PHE A 88 9.85 -3.87 -11.63
C PHE A 88 8.74 -2.98 -11.04
N LEU A 89 8.17 -2.08 -11.84
CA LEU A 89 7.05 -1.23 -11.41
C LEU A 89 5.81 -2.06 -11.03
N LEU A 90 5.47 -3.07 -11.83
CA LEU A 90 4.35 -3.97 -11.52
C LEU A 90 4.60 -4.74 -10.22
N LEU A 91 5.81 -5.28 -10.04
CA LEU A 91 6.20 -5.97 -8.81
C LEU A 91 6.19 -5.03 -7.60
N ALA A 92 6.61 -3.79 -7.75
CA ALA A 92 6.57 -2.78 -6.69
C ALA A 92 5.11 -2.47 -6.29
N ILE A 93 4.19 -2.34 -7.24
CA ILE A 93 2.76 -2.10 -6.97
C ILE A 93 2.15 -3.31 -6.25
N VAL A 94 2.40 -4.53 -6.74
CA VAL A 94 1.89 -5.75 -6.10
C VAL A 94 2.50 -5.93 -4.71
N GLY A 95 3.80 -5.71 -4.56
CA GLY A 95 4.50 -5.83 -3.28
C GLY A 95 4.01 -4.81 -2.25
N THR A 96 3.82 -3.54 -2.66
CA THR A 96 3.31 -2.50 -1.77
C THR A 96 1.87 -2.76 -1.35
N THR A 97 0.98 -3.11 -2.29
CA THR A 97 -0.42 -3.43 -1.97
C THR A 97 -0.51 -4.64 -1.04
N LEU A 98 0.25 -5.71 -1.30
CA LEU A 98 0.31 -6.89 -0.44
C LEU A 98 0.85 -6.56 0.96
N PHE A 99 1.88 -5.71 1.04
CA PHE A 99 2.43 -5.28 2.32
C PHE A 99 1.40 -4.53 3.17
N PHE A 100 0.62 -3.63 2.56
CA PHE A 100 -0.41 -2.88 3.28
C PHE A 100 -1.60 -3.73 3.72
N THR A 101 -1.94 -4.79 2.99
CA THR A 101 -3.06 -5.69 3.33
C THR A 101 -2.67 -6.75 4.37
N ILE A 102 -1.43 -7.27 4.30
CA ILE A 102 -0.94 -8.34 5.19
C ILE A 102 -0.34 -7.80 6.50
N ARG A 103 -0.14 -6.48 6.63
CA ARG A 103 0.36 -5.89 7.87
C ARG A 103 -0.66 -6.04 9.01
N PRO A 104 -0.32 -6.74 10.11
CA PRO A 104 -1.22 -6.90 11.24
C PRO A 104 -1.48 -5.55 11.92
N ARG A 105 -2.77 -5.24 12.06
CA ARG A 105 -3.30 -4.09 12.79
C ARG A 105 -3.73 -4.54 14.18
N LEU A 106 -3.56 -3.63 15.15
CA LEU A 106 -3.91 -3.90 16.54
C LEU A 106 -5.42 -3.91 16.73
N PRO A 107 -5.98 -4.93 17.41
CA PRO A 107 -7.36 -4.89 17.86
C PRO A 107 -7.56 -3.80 18.92
N SER A 108 -8.72 -3.16 18.88
CA SER A 108 -9.18 -2.23 19.93
C SER A 108 -10.01 -3.01 20.95
N PHE A 109 -9.97 -2.57 22.20
CA PHE A 109 -10.71 -3.17 23.30
C PHE A 109 -11.46 -2.10 24.07
N THR A 110 -12.65 -2.43 24.54
CA THR A 110 -13.49 -1.59 25.40
C THR A 110 -14.06 -2.43 26.53
N VAL A 111 -14.30 -1.79 27.68
CA VAL A 111 -14.92 -2.45 28.83
C VAL A 111 -16.40 -2.09 28.86
N GLU A 112 -17.26 -3.03 28.49
CA GLU A 112 -18.71 -2.79 28.50
C GLU A 112 -19.29 -2.81 29.92
N LYS A 113 -18.94 -3.85 30.70
CA LYS A 113 -19.58 -4.12 31.99
C LYS A 113 -18.59 -4.70 32.99
N LEU A 114 -18.76 -4.29 34.25
CA LEU A 114 -18.08 -4.87 35.41
C LEU A 114 -19.12 -5.42 36.37
N HIS A 115 -19.04 -6.71 36.66
CA HIS A 115 -19.87 -7.36 37.65
C HIS A 115 -19.02 -7.92 38.80
N VAL A 116 -19.34 -7.51 40.03
CA VAL A 116 -18.60 -7.91 41.23
C VAL A 116 -19.43 -8.88 42.04
N LYS A 117 -18.94 -10.12 42.17
CA LYS A 117 -19.54 -11.15 43.03
C LYS A 117 -18.79 -11.21 44.35
N ASN A 118 -19.45 -10.74 45.40
CA ASN A 118 -18.95 -10.80 46.76
C ASN A 118 -19.56 -12.02 47.45
N PRO A 119 -18.76 -13.02 47.86
CA PRO A 119 -19.31 -14.06 48.73
C PRO A 119 -19.75 -13.38 50.03
N THR A 120 -21.03 -13.46 50.33
CA THR A 120 -21.59 -13.11 51.64
C THR A 120 -21.37 -14.30 52.57
N THR A 121 -20.99 -14.02 53.82
CA THR A 121 -20.94 -15.02 54.88
C THR A 121 -22.39 -15.38 55.25
N SER A 122 -23.10 -16.15 54.41
CA SER A 122 -24.35 -16.77 54.83
C SER A 122 -24.01 -17.96 55.72
N GLY A 123 -24.52 -17.92 56.95
CA GLY A 123 -24.09 -18.74 58.07
C GLY A 123 -24.22 -20.25 57.85
N GLY A 124 -23.42 -20.99 58.63
CA GLY A 124 -23.61 -22.41 58.86
C GLY A 124 -22.57 -23.33 58.22
N ASP A 125 -21.28 -23.12 58.46
CA ASP A 125 -20.43 -24.20 58.99
C ASP A 125 -19.02 -23.71 59.31
N ARG A 126 -18.68 -23.70 60.60
CA ARG A 126 -17.36 -23.30 61.13
C ARG A 126 -16.34 -24.45 61.05
N ARG A 127 -16.25 -25.16 59.92
CA ARG A 127 -15.31 -26.30 59.81
C ARG A 127 -14.22 -26.19 58.76
N HIS A 128 -14.27 -25.20 57.87
CA HIS A 128 -13.12 -24.91 57.00
C HIS A 128 -12.95 -23.40 56.81
N HIS A 129 -11.82 -22.86 57.26
CA HIS A 129 -11.36 -21.50 56.97
C HIS A 129 -10.99 -21.34 55.48
N GLN A 130 -11.94 -21.52 54.57
CA GLN A 130 -11.71 -21.18 53.17
C GLN A 130 -11.73 -19.65 53.06
N PRO A 131 -10.64 -19.00 52.60
CA PRO A 131 -10.65 -17.56 52.43
C PRO A 131 -11.72 -17.17 51.42
N LEU A 132 -12.66 -16.30 51.83
CA LEU A 132 -13.70 -15.78 50.95
C LEU A 132 -13.05 -15.00 49.80
N LYS A 133 -13.06 -15.57 48.59
CA LYS A 133 -12.48 -14.95 47.38
C LYS A 133 -13.55 -14.12 46.66
N PRO A 134 -13.38 -12.79 46.53
CA PRO A 134 -14.25 -12.01 45.65
C PRO A 134 -13.94 -12.36 44.20
N SER A 135 -14.96 -12.30 43.36
CA SER A 135 -14.84 -12.52 41.92
C SER A 135 -15.24 -11.26 41.16
N TYR A 136 -14.44 -10.89 40.18
CA TYR A 136 -14.66 -9.75 39.29
C TYR A 136 -14.83 -10.30 37.88
N GLU A 137 -15.98 -10.06 37.28
CA GLU A 137 -16.32 -10.50 35.93
C GLU A 137 -16.40 -9.25 35.03
N PHE A 138 -15.44 -9.12 34.13
CA PHE A 138 -15.41 -8.06 33.12
C PHE A 138 -16.00 -8.59 31.82
N THR A 139 -16.95 -7.87 31.22
CA THR A 139 -17.35 -8.05 29.83
C THR A 139 -16.57 -7.03 29.01
N LEU A 140 -15.74 -7.53 28.11
CA LEU A 140 -14.97 -6.72 27.17
C LEU A 140 -15.50 -6.92 25.77
N GLU A 141 -15.47 -5.87 24.98
CA GLU A 141 -15.68 -5.91 23.54
C GLU A 141 -14.34 -5.71 22.86
N SER A 142 -14.04 -6.56 21.88
CA SER A 142 -12.85 -6.44 21.04
C SER A 142 -13.29 -6.22 19.60
N GLN A 143 -12.62 -5.33 18.88
CA GLN A 143 -12.83 -5.12 17.45
C GLN A 143 -11.54 -5.44 16.68
N ASN A 144 -11.67 -6.21 15.62
CA ASN A 144 -10.57 -6.60 14.75
C ASN A 144 -10.54 -5.69 13.53
N PRO A 145 -9.62 -4.71 13.43
CA PRO A 145 -9.56 -3.81 12.28
C PRO A 145 -8.85 -4.40 11.06
N ASN A 146 -8.43 -5.68 11.13
CA ASN A 146 -7.77 -6.34 10.01
C ASN A 146 -8.80 -6.72 8.94
N PRO A 147 -8.60 -6.33 7.67
CA PRO A 147 -9.58 -6.56 6.61
C PRO A 147 -9.60 -8.00 6.08
N VAL A 148 -8.53 -8.76 6.27
CA VAL A 148 -8.37 -10.12 5.68
C VAL A 148 -7.88 -11.15 6.71
N MET A 149 -7.47 -10.71 7.90
CA MET A 149 -6.89 -11.61 8.91
C MET A 149 -7.81 -11.83 10.09
N ASP A 150 -7.99 -13.10 10.43
CA ASP A 150 -8.63 -13.54 11.66
C ASP A 150 -7.59 -13.54 12.78
N ILE A 151 -8.05 -13.24 14.00
CA ILE A 151 -7.21 -13.30 15.20
C ILE A 151 -7.70 -14.43 16.08
N HIS A 152 -6.85 -15.44 16.26
CA HIS A 152 -7.08 -16.53 17.19
C HIS A 152 -6.25 -16.34 18.46
N TYR A 153 -6.96 -16.20 19.57
CA TYR A 153 -6.39 -16.10 20.91
C TYR A 153 -6.57 -17.44 21.63
N PRO A 154 -5.51 -18.23 21.85
CA PRO A 154 -5.62 -19.46 22.64
C PRO A 154 -5.71 -19.14 24.15
N ALA A 155 -6.35 -20.02 24.94
CA ALA A 155 -6.44 -19.93 26.41
C ALA A 155 -5.10 -20.15 27.14
N ARG A 156 -4.11 -19.29 26.84
CA ARG A 156 -2.78 -19.25 27.47
C ARG A 156 -2.43 -17.86 28.00
N GLY A 157 -3.38 -16.92 27.94
CA GLY A 157 -3.18 -15.58 28.48
C GLY A 157 -3.50 -15.48 29.97
N HIS A 158 -2.96 -14.43 30.56
CA HIS A 158 -3.11 -14.09 31.97
C HIS A 158 -3.68 -12.69 32.10
N ALA A 159 -4.58 -12.52 33.07
CA ALA A 159 -5.22 -11.25 33.37
C ALA A 159 -5.04 -10.90 34.85
N THR A 160 -4.88 -9.63 35.16
CA THR A 160 -4.63 -9.09 36.49
C THR A 160 -5.42 -7.81 36.67
N LEU A 161 -6.11 -7.69 37.80
CA LEU A 161 -6.78 -6.48 38.24
C LEU A 161 -5.95 -5.84 39.35
N SER A 162 -5.75 -4.54 39.27
CA SER A 162 -4.99 -3.79 40.27
C SER A 162 -5.70 -2.51 40.71
N TYR A 163 -5.41 -2.09 41.93
CA TYR A 163 -5.80 -0.80 42.49
C TYR A 163 -4.54 -0.07 42.94
N LYS A 164 -4.29 1.13 42.39
CA LYS A 164 -3.09 1.95 42.70
C LYS A 164 -1.78 1.13 42.73
N ARG A 165 -1.56 0.33 41.68
CA ARG A 165 -0.40 -0.59 41.48
C ARG A 165 -0.37 -1.86 42.34
N THR A 166 -1.34 -2.06 43.22
CA THR A 166 -1.45 -3.31 44.00
C THR A 166 -2.38 -4.27 43.28
N ALA A 167 -1.89 -5.45 42.91
CA ALA A 167 -2.71 -6.51 42.33
C ALA A 167 -3.73 -7.02 43.37
N ILE A 168 -5.01 -7.02 42.99
CA ILE A 168 -6.13 -7.41 43.86
C ILE A 168 -6.82 -8.68 43.38
N ALA A 169 -6.75 -9.00 42.10
CA ALA A 169 -7.30 -10.23 41.52
C ALA A 169 -6.50 -10.67 40.28
N ALA A 170 -6.55 -11.96 40.00
CA ALA A 170 -5.91 -12.55 38.82
C ALA A 170 -6.80 -13.62 38.20
N GLY A 171 -6.57 -13.91 36.93
CA GLY A 171 -7.30 -14.91 36.18
C GLY A 171 -6.63 -15.25 34.86
N LYS A 172 -7.34 -16.02 34.04
CA LYS A 172 -6.90 -16.45 32.71
C LYS A 172 -7.81 -15.82 31.66
N THR A 173 -7.25 -15.56 30.49
CA THR A 173 -8.05 -15.10 29.34
C THR A 173 -8.74 -16.29 28.67
N PRO A 174 -9.95 -16.12 28.12
CA PRO A 174 -10.62 -17.20 27.39
C PRO A 174 -9.93 -17.49 26.06
N THR A 175 -10.26 -18.63 25.46
CA THR A 175 -10.02 -18.85 24.03
C THR A 175 -11.03 -18.02 23.24
N LEU A 176 -10.56 -17.29 22.24
CA LEU A 176 -11.41 -16.48 21.37
C LEU A 176 -10.92 -16.60 19.93
N LEU A 177 -11.85 -16.78 19.00
CA LEU A 177 -11.61 -16.55 17.58
C LEU A 177 -12.38 -15.30 17.18
N GLN A 178 -11.69 -14.38 16.53
CA GLN A 178 -12.25 -13.14 16.04
C GLN A 178 -11.97 -13.04 14.55
N GLU A 179 -13.02 -13.07 13.75
CA GLU A 179 -12.94 -13.00 12.29
C GLU A 179 -12.49 -11.60 11.83
N HIS A 180 -12.04 -11.50 10.59
CA HIS A 180 -11.65 -10.23 9.99
C HIS A 180 -12.79 -9.19 10.09
N GLY A 181 -12.51 -7.98 10.55
CA GLY A 181 -13.54 -6.94 10.72
C GLY A 181 -14.58 -7.20 11.83
N GLU A 182 -14.53 -8.34 12.52
CA GLU A 182 -15.53 -8.72 13.52
C GLU A 182 -15.33 -7.93 14.83
N THR A 183 -16.45 -7.46 15.39
CA THR A 183 -16.53 -6.97 16.77
C THR A 183 -17.17 -8.04 17.65
N LYS A 184 -16.53 -8.39 18.76
CA LYS A 184 -16.93 -9.53 19.58
C LYS A 184 -16.77 -9.26 21.07
N SER A 185 -17.83 -9.50 21.82
CA SER A 185 -17.81 -9.41 23.28
C SER A 185 -17.45 -10.74 23.93
N PHE A 186 -16.60 -10.70 24.95
CA PHE A 186 -16.16 -11.86 25.72
C PHE A 186 -16.00 -11.51 27.19
N ARG A 187 -15.98 -12.53 28.05
CA ARG A 187 -15.89 -12.35 29.51
C ARG A 187 -14.55 -12.80 30.06
N VAL A 188 -14.05 -12.04 31.01
CA VAL A 188 -12.84 -12.36 31.78
C VAL A 188 -13.19 -12.38 33.25
N ALA A 189 -13.04 -13.55 33.88
CA ALA A 189 -13.28 -13.75 35.30
C ALA A 189 -11.96 -13.71 36.07
N LEU A 190 -11.90 -12.87 37.09
CA LEU A 190 -10.73 -12.66 37.94
C LEU A 190 -11.10 -12.98 39.38
N SER A 191 -10.27 -13.80 40.04
CA SER A 191 -10.45 -14.15 41.44
C SER A 191 -9.44 -13.40 42.30
N GLY A 192 -9.94 -12.71 43.32
CA GLY A 192 -9.12 -11.98 44.29
C GLY A 192 -8.96 -12.69 45.62
N ASN A 193 -8.24 -12.04 46.52
CA ASN A 193 -8.16 -12.44 47.93
C ASN A 193 -8.66 -11.30 48.82
N LYS A 194 -9.78 -11.50 49.53
CA LYS A 194 -10.35 -10.45 50.40
C LYS A 194 -9.37 -9.97 51.47
N ALA A 195 -8.48 -10.84 51.96
CA ALA A 195 -7.52 -10.48 53.00
C ALA A 195 -6.57 -9.35 52.54
N GLN A 196 -6.12 -9.42 51.28
CA GLN A 196 -5.13 -8.51 50.68
C GLN A 196 -5.76 -7.27 50.01
N LEU A 197 -7.08 -7.10 50.08
CA LEU A 197 -7.74 -5.94 49.48
C LEU A 197 -7.40 -4.64 50.24
N PRO A 198 -7.07 -3.55 49.51
CA PRO A 198 -6.96 -2.21 50.09
C PRO A 198 -8.26 -1.77 50.79
N ALA A 199 -8.13 -0.95 51.84
CA ALA A 199 -9.28 -0.52 52.65
C ALA A 199 -10.37 0.21 51.83
N VAL A 200 -9.98 0.98 50.81
CA VAL A 200 -10.92 1.67 49.92
C VAL A 200 -11.77 0.68 49.12
N VAL A 201 -11.13 -0.35 48.56
CA VAL A 201 -11.80 -1.41 47.79
C VAL A 201 -12.72 -2.25 48.70
N LYS A 202 -12.29 -2.55 49.93
CA LYS A 202 -13.14 -3.20 50.93
C LYS A 202 -14.39 -2.34 51.24
N LYS A 203 -14.20 -1.04 51.45
CA LYS A 203 -15.32 -0.11 51.73
C LYS A 203 -16.30 -0.05 50.57
N SER A 204 -15.84 0.05 49.32
CA SER A 204 -16.71 0.11 48.14
C SER A 204 -17.49 -1.18 47.88
N MET A 205 -17.01 -2.32 48.39
CA MET A 205 -17.70 -3.61 48.28
C MET A 205 -18.76 -3.81 49.38
N SER A 206 -18.62 -3.14 50.52
CA SER A 206 -19.53 -3.24 51.67
C SER A 206 -20.56 -2.11 51.75
N SER A 207 -20.35 -1.00 51.06
CA SER A 207 -21.27 0.14 51.08
C SER A 207 -22.45 -0.09 50.11
N GLU A 208 -23.45 -0.85 50.53
CA GLU A 208 -24.76 -0.82 49.85
C GLU A 208 -25.33 0.60 49.93
N GLY A 209 -25.52 1.25 48.78
CA GLY A 209 -26.17 2.58 48.68
C GLY A 209 -25.25 3.81 48.76
N LYS A 210 -23.94 3.69 48.99
CA LYS A 210 -23.00 4.83 48.84
C LYS A 210 -22.08 4.61 47.64
N HIS A 211 -22.10 5.55 46.69
CA HIS A 211 -21.21 5.55 45.54
C HIS A 211 -19.78 5.93 45.95
N VAL A 212 -18.99 4.93 46.29
CA VAL A 212 -17.54 5.08 46.47
C VAL A 212 -16.89 4.82 45.11
N LYS A 213 -16.48 5.89 44.42
CA LYS A 213 -15.75 5.79 43.15
C LYS A 213 -14.45 5.01 43.38
N VAL A 214 -14.15 4.07 42.49
CA VAL A 214 -12.93 3.26 42.53
C VAL A 214 -12.31 3.19 41.15
N ASP A 215 -11.04 3.58 41.08
CA ASP A 215 -10.22 3.48 39.87
C ASP A 215 -9.47 2.16 39.90
N LEU A 216 -9.72 1.33 38.88
CA LEU A 216 -9.16 0.00 38.73
C LEU A 216 -8.38 -0.07 37.43
N ALA A 217 -7.24 -0.76 37.44
CA ALA A 217 -6.48 -1.04 36.24
C ALA A 217 -6.53 -2.54 35.91
N LEU A 218 -7.17 -2.88 34.80
CA LEU A 218 -7.25 -4.22 34.24
C LEU A 218 -6.13 -4.40 33.22
N SER A 219 -5.27 -5.38 33.43
CA SER A 219 -4.19 -5.72 32.50
C SER A 219 -4.31 -7.17 32.07
N PHE A 220 -4.15 -7.45 30.79
CA PHE A 220 -4.03 -8.83 30.33
C PHE A 220 -3.01 -8.97 29.21
N ARG A 221 -2.31 -10.11 29.23
CA ARG A 221 -1.34 -10.51 28.21
C ARG A 221 -1.78 -11.83 27.65
N MET A 222 -1.93 -11.89 26.32
CA MET A 222 -2.34 -13.11 25.65
C MET A 222 -1.67 -13.25 24.28
N PRO A 223 -1.27 -14.48 23.90
CA PRO A 223 -0.81 -14.74 22.56
C PRO A 223 -1.95 -14.51 21.55
N ALA A 224 -1.62 -13.94 20.40
CA ALA A 224 -2.52 -13.73 19.28
C ALA A 224 -1.90 -14.33 18.01
N LYS A 225 -2.67 -15.19 17.34
CA LYS A 225 -2.30 -15.78 16.05
C LYS A 225 -3.10 -15.10 14.95
N PHE A 226 -2.42 -14.36 14.08
CA PHE A 226 -3.03 -13.73 12.91
C PHE A 226 -3.03 -14.75 11.77
N LYS A 227 -4.23 -15.09 11.31
CA LYS A 227 -4.47 -16.13 10.32
C LYS A 227 -5.11 -15.55 9.08
N MET A 228 -4.76 -16.12 7.93
CA MET A 228 -5.45 -15.90 6.67
C MET A 228 -5.93 -17.26 6.19
N GLY A 229 -7.21 -17.55 6.42
CA GLY A 229 -7.76 -18.90 6.27
C GLY A 229 -7.07 -19.89 7.23
N SER A 230 -6.50 -20.96 6.69
CA SER A 230 -5.79 -21.99 7.47
C SER A 230 -4.33 -21.61 7.80
N LEU A 231 -3.75 -20.65 7.09
CA LEU A 231 -2.35 -20.26 7.24
C LEU A 231 -2.19 -19.26 8.39
N THR A 232 -1.28 -19.54 9.33
CA THR A 232 -0.89 -18.57 10.37
C THR A 232 0.27 -17.72 9.84
N LEU A 233 0.04 -16.43 9.63
CA LEU A 233 1.03 -15.50 9.11
C LEU A 233 1.94 -14.95 10.21
N TRP A 234 1.34 -14.62 11.36
CA TRP A 234 2.05 -14.03 12.50
C TRP A 234 1.57 -14.64 13.82
N THR A 235 2.48 -14.77 14.77
CA THR A 235 2.15 -15.07 16.17
C THR A 235 2.85 -14.04 17.04
N MET A 236 2.07 -13.25 17.77
CA MET A 236 2.56 -12.12 18.58
C MET A 236 1.95 -12.19 19.98
N GLN A 237 2.49 -11.40 20.91
CA GLN A 237 1.88 -11.21 22.22
C GLN A 237 1.11 -9.89 22.25
N VAL A 238 -0.19 -9.96 22.56
CA VAL A 238 -1.01 -8.77 22.77
C VAL A 238 -1.03 -8.47 24.26
N SER A 239 -0.61 -7.26 24.61
CA SER A 239 -0.76 -6.69 25.95
C SER A 239 -1.82 -5.61 25.93
N VAL A 240 -2.85 -5.74 26.76
CA VAL A 240 -3.92 -4.74 26.91
C VAL A 240 -3.89 -4.18 28.33
N HIS A 241 -4.01 -2.87 28.43
CA HIS A 241 -4.14 -2.14 29.69
C HIS A 241 -5.38 -1.26 29.63
N CYS A 242 -6.32 -1.48 30.54
CA CYS A 242 -7.56 -0.71 30.64
C CYS A 242 -7.65 -0.05 32.01
N ASP A 243 -7.75 1.27 32.04
CA ASP A 243 -8.09 2.04 33.23
C ASP A 243 -9.62 2.17 33.29
N VAL A 244 -10.21 1.77 34.41
CA VAL A 244 -11.67 1.65 34.59
C VAL A 244 -12.07 2.35 35.88
N THR A 245 -12.94 3.35 35.76
CA THR A 245 -13.54 4.05 36.90
C THR A 245 -14.94 3.50 37.16
N ALA A 246 -15.12 2.81 38.28
CA ALA A 246 -16.42 2.26 38.69
C ALA A 246 -17.10 3.13 39.77
N THR A 247 -18.44 3.15 39.78
CA THR A 247 -19.23 3.88 40.78
C THR A 247 -19.18 3.29 42.19
N THR A 248 -19.20 1.96 42.26
CA THR A 248 -19.16 1.13 43.47
C THR A 248 -18.78 -0.29 43.04
N LEU A 249 -18.33 -1.13 43.98
CA LEU A 249 -17.98 -2.53 43.71
C LEU A 249 -18.95 -3.50 44.43
N ALA A 250 -20.17 -3.03 44.63
CA ALA A 250 -21.29 -3.75 45.22
C ALA A 250 -22.44 -3.86 44.20
N LYS A 251 -23.66 -4.13 44.67
CA LYS A 251 -24.86 -4.06 43.81
C LYS A 251 -24.97 -2.66 43.19
N GLY A 252 -25.28 -2.61 41.89
CA GLY A 252 -25.32 -1.35 41.13
C GLY A 252 -23.95 -0.86 40.65
N THR A 253 -22.98 -1.77 40.45
CA THR A 253 -21.71 -1.43 39.81
C THR A 253 -21.96 -0.93 38.38
N GLU A 254 -21.47 0.26 38.08
CA GLU A 254 -21.54 0.88 36.75
C GLU A 254 -20.16 1.44 36.39
N VAL A 255 -19.78 1.25 35.13
CA VAL A 255 -18.55 1.79 34.55
C VAL A 255 -18.83 3.24 34.14
N LYS A 256 -18.15 4.20 34.76
CA LYS A 256 -18.31 5.64 34.45
C LYS A 256 -17.38 6.13 33.36
N SER A 257 -16.21 5.54 33.29
CA SER A 257 -15.17 5.89 32.33
C SER A 257 -14.19 4.73 32.24
N GLU A 258 -13.65 4.58 31.06
CA GLU A 258 -12.82 3.50 30.59
C GLU A 258 -11.82 4.05 29.58
N GLU A 259 -10.58 3.58 29.63
CA GLU A 259 -9.59 3.89 28.61
C GLU A 259 -8.70 2.67 28.43
N CYS A 260 -8.67 2.11 27.22
CA CYS A 260 -7.96 0.88 26.92
C CYS A 260 -6.88 1.08 25.86
N HIS A 261 -5.68 0.58 26.15
CA HIS A 261 -4.50 0.63 25.29
C HIS A 261 -4.00 -0.77 25.01
N ALA A 262 -3.94 -1.14 23.72
CA ALA A 262 -3.36 -2.39 23.26
C ALA A 262 -1.95 -2.16 22.69
N LYS A 263 -1.06 -3.13 22.89
CA LYS A 263 0.30 -3.16 22.32
C LYS A 263 0.63 -4.56 21.82
N LEU A 264 1.28 -4.64 20.65
CA LEU A 264 1.90 -5.86 20.15
C LEU A 264 3.35 -5.94 20.65
N GLN A 265 3.73 -7.12 21.12
CA GLN A 265 5.07 -7.47 21.57
C GLN A 265 5.58 -8.69 20.79
#